data_AF-A0A9E2LIC5-F1
#
_entry.id   AF-A0A9E2LIC5-F1
#
_cell.length_a   1.000
_cell.length_b   1.000
_cell.length_c   1.000
_cell.angle_alpha   90.00
_cell.angle_beta   90.00
_cell.angle_gamma   90.00
#
_symmetry.space_group_name_H-M   'P 1'
#
loop_
_entity.id
_entity.type
_entity.pdbx_description
1 polymer ?
#
loop_
_entity_poly.entity_id
_entity_poly.type
_entity_poly.pdbx_seq_one_letter_code
_entity_poly.pdbx_strand_id
1 'polypeptide(L)'
;MPRRSILLFAGACIALAAAVAVSAIVLVNGRGDPASPSRQIGSSGQPDVGGPFQLVNQDGQAVDQTLLNGRWSLVFFGFTYCPDYCPTTLQMLEATKQALGDRADEIQIV
;
A
#
# COMPACT_ATOMS: atom_id res chain seq x y z
N MET A 1 62.28 28.77 -5.97
CA MET A 1 61.98 27.36 -6.29
C MET A 1 60.71 26.84 -5.57
N PRO A 2 59.49 27.38 -5.79
CA PRO A 2 58.25 26.85 -5.16
C PRO A 2 57.30 26.07 -6.10
N ARG A 3 57.58 26.03 -7.41
CA ARG A 3 56.64 25.49 -8.42
C ARG A 3 56.47 23.95 -8.38
N ARG A 4 57.52 23.20 -8.00
CA ARG A 4 57.46 21.72 -7.93
C ARG A 4 56.67 21.21 -6.72
N SER A 5 56.77 21.87 -5.57
CA SER A 5 56.02 21.50 -4.37
C SER A 5 54.53 21.77 -4.54
N ILE A 6 54.14 22.89 -5.15
CA ILE A 6 52.72 23.20 -5.44
C ILE A 6 52.09 22.16 -6.38
N LEU A 7 52.81 21.69 -7.40
CA LEU A 7 52.32 20.66 -8.32
C LEU A 7 52.17 19.29 -7.63
N LEU A 8 53.06 18.95 -6.68
CA LEU A 8 52.97 17.71 -5.91
C LEU A 8 51.79 17.71 -4.94
N PHE A 9 51.54 18.83 -4.24
CA PHE A 9 50.38 18.96 -3.35
C PHE A 9 49.06 18.94 -4.12
N ALA A 10 48.98 19.63 -5.26
CA ALA A 10 47.79 19.60 -6.11
C ALA A 10 47.49 18.20 -6.66
N GLY A 11 48.52 17.47 -7.11
CA GLY A 11 48.38 16.09 -7.57
C GLY A 11 47.91 15.14 -6.47
N ALA A 12 48.46 15.28 -5.25
CA ALA A 12 48.05 14.48 -4.09
C ALA A 12 46.58 14.74 -3.70
N CYS A 13 46.14 16.01 -3.69
CA CYS A 13 44.75 16.36 -3.40
C CYS A 13 43.76 15.81 -4.44
N ILE A 14 44.11 15.88 -5.74
CA ILE A 14 43.25 15.35 -6.81
C ILE A 14 43.13 13.83 -6.70
N ALA A 15 44.23 13.13 -6.44
CA ALA A 15 44.21 11.68 -6.26
C ALA A 15 43.37 11.25 -5.04
N LEU A 16 43.47 11.97 -3.93
CA LEU A 16 42.69 11.70 -2.72
C LEU A 16 41.19 11.94 -2.96
N ALA A 17 40.83 13.05 -3.62
CA ALA A 17 39.45 13.35 -3.95
C ALA A 17 38.83 12.29 -4.89
N ALA A 18 39.59 11.83 -5.90
CA ALA A 18 39.16 10.77 -6.80
C ALA A 18 38.94 9.44 -6.06
N ALA A 19 39.84 9.06 -5.14
CA ALA A 19 39.70 7.84 -4.35
C ALA A 19 38.48 7.88 -3.41
N VAL A 20 38.20 9.03 -2.80
CA VAL A 20 37.01 9.23 -1.96
C VAL A 20 35.72 9.18 -2.80
N ALA A 21 35.70 9.80 -3.98
CA ALA A 21 34.56 9.76 -4.87
C ALA A 21 34.26 8.33 -5.37
N VAL A 22 35.28 7.59 -5.79
CA VAL A 22 35.12 6.20 -6.24
C VAL A 22 34.64 5.30 -5.11
N SER A 23 35.21 5.42 -3.90
CA SER A 23 34.77 4.62 -2.75
C SER A 23 33.34 4.94 -2.33
N ALA A 24 32.91 6.21 -2.37
CA ALA A 24 31.52 6.60 -2.12
C ALA A 24 30.56 6.00 -3.16
N ILE A 25 30.90 6.06 -4.46
CA ILE A 25 30.08 5.48 -5.53
C ILE A 25 29.92 3.98 -5.35
N VAL A 26 30.98 3.26 -4.99
CA VAL A 26 30.92 1.81 -4.77
C VAL A 26 30.08 1.47 -3.53
N LEU A 27 30.23 2.22 -2.43
CA LEU A 27 29.48 1.97 -1.19
C LEU A 27 27.99 2.32 -1.28
N VAL A 28 27.62 3.30 -2.09
CA VAL A 28 26.21 3.67 -2.29
C VAL A 28 25.51 2.67 -3.22
N ASN A 29 26.15 2.26 -4.31
CA ASN A 29 25.55 1.32 -5.27
C ASN A 29 25.63 -0.16 -4.85
N GLY A 30 26.54 -0.52 -3.95
CA GLY A 30 26.68 -1.89 -3.42
C GLY A 30 25.66 -2.26 -2.36
N ARG A 31 24.86 -1.32 -1.86
CA ARG A 31 23.74 -1.56 -0.91
C ARG A 31 22.47 -1.96 -1.64
N GLY A 32 22.55 -2.94 -2.54
CA GLY A 32 21.34 -3.65 -2.97
C GLY A 32 20.84 -4.46 -1.78
N ASP A 33 19.66 -4.14 -1.25
CA ASP A 33 19.06 -4.85 -0.12
C ASP A 33 18.87 -6.34 -0.48
N PRO A 34 19.67 -7.29 0.08
CA PRO A 34 19.45 -8.72 -0.16
C PRO A 34 18.19 -9.22 0.55
N ALA A 35 17.51 -8.35 1.30
CA ALA A 35 16.36 -8.62 2.15
C ALA A 35 15.04 -8.09 1.58
N SER A 36 14.98 -7.72 0.30
CA SER A 36 13.70 -7.59 -0.40
C SER A 36 13.42 -8.90 -1.13
N PRO A 37 12.85 -9.94 -0.49
CA PRO A 37 12.17 -10.96 -1.26
C PRO A 37 11.08 -10.21 -2.01
N SER A 38 11.29 -10.03 -3.31
CA SER A 38 10.21 -9.70 -4.22
C SER A 38 9.19 -10.80 -4.00
N ARG A 39 8.18 -10.52 -3.17
CA ARG A 39 7.00 -11.34 -3.04
C ARG A 39 6.41 -11.34 -4.43
N GLN A 40 6.75 -12.35 -5.23
CA GLN A 40 6.04 -12.65 -6.46
C GLN A 40 4.63 -12.95 -5.99
N ILE A 41 3.78 -11.93 -6.03
CA ILE A 41 2.34 -12.09 -5.96
C ILE A 41 2.02 -12.85 -7.24
N GLY A 42 1.98 -14.17 -7.13
CA GLY A 42 1.46 -15.05 -8.16
C GLY A 42 -0.02 -14.73 -8.30
N SER A 43 -0.35 -13.73 -9.11
CA SER A 43 -1.72 -13.46 -9.49
C SER A 43 -2.16 -14.59 -10.39
N SER A 44 -2.99 -15.50 -9.87
CA SER A 44 -3.62 -16.60 -10.62
C SER A 44 -4.71 -16.11 -11.59
N GLY A 45 -4.90 -14.79 -11.72
CA GLY A 45 -6.03 -14.20 -12.43
C GLY A 45 -7.35 -14.32 -11.67
N GLN A 46 -7.39 -15.04 -10.54
CA GLN A 46 -8.51 -15.01 -9.60
C GLN A 46 -8.17 -14.07 -8.43
N PRO A 47 -9.05 -13.11 -8.12
CA PRO A 47 -8.92 -12.34 -6.89
C PRO A 47 -8.99 -13.29 -5.69
N ASP A 48 -7.98 -13.26 -4.82
CA ASP A 48 -8.05 -13.89 -3.50
C ASP A 48 -8.93 -13.00 -2.59
N VAL A 49 -10.22 -12.92 -2.93
CA VAL A 49 -11.21 -12.06 -2.28
C VAL A 49 -12.14 -12.94 -1.45
N GLY A 50 -12.14 -12.68 -0.15
CA GLY A 50 -12.98 -13.38 0.83
C GLY A 50 -12.17 -14.30 1.74
N GLY A 51 -12.89 -15.11 2.51
CA GLY A 51 -12.35 -15.97 3.54
C GLY A 51 -13.27 -16.03 4.77
N PRO A 52 -13.08 -17.01 5.66
CA PRO A 52 -13.80 -17.04 6.92
C PRO A 52 -13.44 -15.83 7.78
N PHE A 53 -14.43 -15.22 8.42
CA PHE A 53 -14.23 -14.12 9.36
C PHE A 53 -15.14 -14.28 10.57
N GLN A 54 -14.76 -13.65 11.68
CA GLN A 54 -15.61 -13.49 12.86
C GLN A 54 -15.52 -12.04 13.31
N LEU A 55 -16.66 -11.36 13.31
CA LEU A 55 -16.79 -9.94 13.61
C LEU A 55 -17.95 -9.72 14.58
N VAL A 56 -18.09 -8.48 15.04
CA VAL A 56 -19.22 -8.02 15.83
C VAL A 56 -19.86 -6.85 15.08
N ASN A 57 -21.17 -6.93 14.86
CA ASN A 57 -21.89 -5.86 14.16
C ASN A 57 -22.16 -4.65 15.06
N GLN A 58 -22.77 -3.60 14.51
CA GLN A 58 -23.13 -2.38 15.22
C GLN A 58 -24.10 -2.58 16.39
N ASP A 59 -24.84 -3.69 16.40
CA ASP A 59 -25.79 -4.06 17.45
C ASP A 59 -25.16 -4.94 18.54
N GLY A 60 -23.85 -5.22 18.46
CA GLY A 60 -23.12 -6.05 19.41
C GLY A 60 -23.26 -7.56 19.19
N GLN A 61 -23.81 -7.99 18.05
CA GLN A 61 -24.02 -9.40 17.72
C GLN A 61 -22.80 -9.98 16.99
N ALA A 62 -22.43 -11.22 17.33
CA ALA A 62 -21.40 -11.96 16.60
C ALA A 62 -21.90 -12.34 15.20
N VAL A 63 -21.10 -12.07 14.17
CA VAL A 63 -21.38 -12.36 12.76
C VAL A 63 -20.17 -12.98 12.09
N ASP A 64 -20.41 -13.78 11.05
CA ASP A 64 -19.37 -14.46 10.27
C ASP A 64 -19.67 -14.38 8.76
N GLN A 65 -18.91 -15.11 7.94
CA GLN A 65 -19.08 -15.14 6.48
C GLN A 65 -20.48 -15.56 6.02
N THR A 66 -21.27 -16.22 6.86
CA THR A 66 -22.65 -16.59 6.51
C THR A 66 -23.58 -15.39 6.38
N LEU A 67 -23.21 -14.23 6.95
CA LEU A 67 -23.90 -12.94 6.77
C LEU A 67 -24.04 -12.55 5.29
N LEU A 68 -23.10 -12.95 4.45
CA LEU A 68 -23.06 -12.59 3.04
C LEU A 68 -23.96 -13.49 2.16
N ASN A 69 -24.59 -14.51 2.73
CA ASN A 69 -25.40 -15.47 1.98
C ASN A 69 -26.81 -14.93 1.69
N GLY A 70 -27.38 -15.33 0.55
CA GLY A 70 -28.80 -15.12 0.21
C GLY A 70 -29.17 -13.74 -0.36
N ARG A 71 -28.23 -12.78 -0.39
CA ARG A 71 -28.39 -11.47 -1.05
C ARG A 71 -27.08 -11.04 -1.69
N TRP A 72 -27.15 -10.15 -2.69
CA TRP A 72 -25.97 -9.50 -3.23
C TRP A 72 -25.38 -8.54 -2.20
N SER A 73 -24.09 -8.66 -1.90
CA SER A 73 -23.45 -7.87 -0.85
C SER A 73 -22.53 -6.81 -1.43
N LEU A 74 -22.82 -5.54 -1.13
CA LEU A 74 -21.94 -4.39 -1.38
C LEU A 74 -21.10 -4.15 -0.14
N VAL A 75 -19.86 -4.63 -0.15
CA VAL A 75 -18.94 -4.53 1.00
C VAL A 75 -18.10 -3.26 0.91
N PHE A 76 -18.12 -2.43 1.94
CA PHE A 76 -17.31 -1.22 2.05
C PHE A 76 -16.40 -1.26 3.28
N PHE A 77 -15.09 -1.13 3.05
CA PHE A 77 -14.11 -1.05 4.13
C PHE A 77 -13.84 0.41 4.50
N GLY A 78 -14.20 0.79 5.73
CA GLY A 78 -14.02 2.14 6.26
C GLY A 78 -13.73 2.14 7.76
N PHE A 79 -13.71 3.33 8.35
CA PHE A 79 -13.51 3.55 9.78
C PHE A 79 -14.25 4.81 10.24
N THR A 80 -14.55 4.90 11.53
CA THR A 80 -15.45 5.91 12.09
C THR A 80 -14.86 7.33 12.11
N TYR A 81 -13.53 7.45 12.09
CA TYR A 81 -12.83 8.73 12.09
C TYR A 81 -12.29 9.11 10.71
N CYS A 82 -13.09 8.90 9.67
CA CYS A 82 -12.73 9.16 8.29
C CYS A 82 -13.46 10.43 7.82
N PRO A 83 -12.77 11.59 7.76
CA PRO A 83 -13.45 12.89 7.71
C PRO A 83 -14.26 13.14 6.43
N ASP A 84 -13.85 12.56 5.29
CA ASP A 84 -14.42 12.95 3.99
C ASP A 84 -14.95 11.76 3.17
N TYR A 85 -14.11 10.75 2.90
CA TYR A 85 -14.41 9.72 1.90
C TYR A 85 -15.48 8.72 2.36
N CYS A 86 -15.40 8.27 3.61
CA CYS A 86 -16.28 7.26 4.16
C CYS A 86 -17.75 7.72 4.27
N PRO A 87 -18.07 8.89 4.86
CA PRO A 87 -19.46 9.36 4.89
C PRO A 87 -20.03 9.61 3.50
N THR A 88 -19.21 10.07 2.55
CA THR A 88 -19.62 10.26 1.15
C THR A 88 -19.93 8.93 0.47
N THR A 89 -19.07 7.91 0.67
CA THR A 89 -19.27 6.58 0.08
C THR A 89 -20.52 5.90 0.60
N LEU A 90 -20.78 5.96 1.92
CA LEU A 90 -22.00 5.41 2.50
C LEU A 90 -23.27 6.06 1.95
N GLN A 91 -23.27 7.37 1.73
CA GLN A 91 -24.38 8.08 1.09
C GLN A 91 -24.61 7.62 -0.35
N MET A 92 -23.55 7.38 -1.12
CA MET A 92 -23.67 6.88 -2.50
C MET A 92 -24.24 5.45 -2.54
N LEU A 93 -23.84 4.58 -1.62
CA LEU A 93 -24.37 3.22 -1.53
C LEU A 93 -25.87 3.23 -1.19
N GLU A 94 -26.28 4.10 -0.26
CA GLU A 94 -27.69 4.27 0.08
C GLU A 94 -28.49 4.84 -1.10
N ALA A 95 -27.98 5.85 -1.80
CA ALA A 95 -28.61 6.39 -3.01
C ALA A 95 -28.72 5.32 -4.12
N THR A 96 -27.72 4.46 -4.25
CA THR A 96 -27.74 3.33 -5.19
C THR A 96 -28.86 2.36 -4.83
N LYS A 97 -28.99 1.98 -3.55
CA LYS A 97 -30.07 1.11 -3.08
C LYS A 97 -31.46 1.69 -3.37
N GLN A 98 -31.65 2.99 -3.16
CA GLN A 98 -32.90 3.67 -3.48
C GLN A 98 -33.21 3.67 -4.99
N ALA A 99 -32.17 3.84 -5.83
CA ALA A 99 -32.32 3.82 -7.28
C ALA A 99 -32.72 2.43 -7.85
N LEU A 100 -32.51 1.34 -7.10
CA LEU A 100 -32.92 -0.01 -7.50
C LEU A 100 -34.44 -0.25 -7.44
N GLY A 101 -35.21 0.60 -6.76
CA GLY A 101 -36.66 0.45 -6.60
C GLY A 101 -37.02 -0.89 -5.96
N ASP A 102 -37.92 -1.66 -6.60
CA ASP A 102 -38.41 -2.96 -6.11
C ASP A 102 -37.29 -3.99 -5.89
N ARG A 103 -36.11 -3.78 -6.46
CA ARG A 103 -34.95 -4.67 -6.33
C ARG A 103 -34.03 -4.32 -5.15
N ALA A 104 -34.35 -3.28 -4.39
CA ALA A 104 -33.54 -2.84 -3.25
C ALA A 104 -33.35 -3.95 -2.19
N ASP A 105 -34.31 -4.87 -2.07
CA ASP A 105 -34.26 -5.98 -1.11
C ASP A 105 -33.36 -7.16 -1.58
N GLU A 106 -32.95 -7.16 -2.86
CA GLU A 106 -32.01 -8.15 -3.40
C GLU A 106 -30.56 -7.87 -2.95
N ILE A 107 -30.28 -6.65 -2.49
CA ILE A 107 -28.94 -6.19 -2.11
C ILE A 107 -28.84 -5.90 -0.61
N GLN A 108 -27.64 -6.05 -0.06
CA GLN A 108 -27.28 -5.59 1.28
C GLN A 108 -25.99 -4.79 1.23
N ILE A 109 -25.88 -3.78 2.10
CA ILE A 109 -24.67 -3.00 2.31
C ILE A 109 -24.02 -3.50 3.60
N VAL A 110 -22.75 -3.88 3.51
CA VAL A 110 -21.96 -4.44 4.63
C VAL A 110 -20.73 -3.59 4.87
#